data_AF-A0A2E4YCJ7-F1
#
_entry.id   AF-A0A2E4YCJ7-F1
#
_cell.length_a   1.000
_cell.length_b   1.000
_cell.length_c   1.000
_cell.angle_alpha   90.00
_cell.angle_beta   90.00
_cell.angle_gamma   90.00
#
_symmetry.space_group_name_H-M   'P 1'
#
loop_
_entity.id
_entity.type
_entity.pdbx_description
1 polymer ?
#
loop_
_entity_poly.entity_id
_entity_poly.type
_entity_poly.pdbx_seq_one_letter_code
_entity_poly.pdbx_strand_id
1 'polypeptide(L)'
;MRTHKLSAMLFGEPLNHRCGWSSIEETGRALDCVLRGAINLLGRETGEDTDAFKQAKREWNLVLASDYDFAGIAARRAALLFALHTLAPVRAYFAEEEPLLVTDLEKRVLPTTIPRFLNGMAQKPDSLVVLVSMLCTAWKEDLGSGY
;
A
#
# COMPACT_ATOMS: atom_id res chain seq x y z
N MET A 1 13.96 15.14 -10.41
CA MET A 1 12.89 14.84 -9.42
C MET A 1 13.43 13.76 -8.51
N ARG A 2 13.38 13.91 -7.18
CA ARG A 2 13.70 12.79 -6.28
C ARG A 2 12.60 11.74 -6.46
N THR A 3 12.92 10.61 -7.06
CA THR A 3 12.05 9.44 -7.05
C THR A 3 11.95 8.97 -5.60
N HIS A 4 10.72 8.86 -5.09
CA HIS A 4 10.51 8.38 -3.73
C HIS A 4 10.74 6.88 -3.68
N LYS A 5 11.70 6.42 -2.87
CA LYS A 5 12.04 5.00 -2.74
C LYS A 5 10.88 4.19 -2.16
N LEU A 6 10.64 3.01 -2.73
CA LEU A 6 9.64 2.06 -2.26
C LEU A 6 9.92 1.61 -0.82
N SER A 7 11.17 1.33 -0.50
CA SER A 7 11.58 0.94 0.86
C SER A 7 11.22 2.00 1.90
N ALA A 8 11.49 3.27 1.61
CA ALA A 8 11.15 4.39 2.50
C ALA A 8 9.63 4.55 2.65
N MET A 9 8.87 4.39 1.57
CA MET A 9 7.41 4.49 1.63
C MET A 9 6.77 3.35 2.43
N LEU A 10 7.23 2.11 2.27
CA LEU A 10 6.66 0.94 2.97
C LEU A 10 7.12 0.84 4.42
N PHE A 11 8.41 1.05 4.69
CA PHE A 11 9.04 0.75 5.98
C PHE A 11 9.41 2.01 6.77
N GLY A 12 9.38 3.17 6.13
CA GLY A 12 9.89 4.41 6.69
C GLY A 12 11.41 4.53 6.52
N GLU A 13 11.93 5.72 6.84
CA GLU A 13 13.37 5.95 6.86
C GLU A 13 14.05 5.13 7.96
N PRO A 14 15.31 4.68 7.75
CA PRO A 14 16.12 4.03 8.77
C PRO A 14 16.16 4.87 10.05
N LEU A 15 16.18 4.22 11.21
CA LEU A 15 16.14 4.88 12.53
C LEU A 15 17.18 6.00 12.67
N ASN A 16 18.35 5.82 12.04
CA ASN A 16 19.48 6.74 12.07
C ASN A 16 19.25 8.05 11.27
N HIS A 17 18.21 8.10 10.44
CA HIS A 17 17.89 9.22 9.55
C HIS A 17 16.54 9.88 9.86
N ARG A 18 15.81 9.43 10.90
CA ARG A 18 14.51 9.99 11.27
C ARG A 18 14.65 11.38 11.91
N CYS A 19 14.57 12.43 11.09
CA CYS A 19 14.41 13.80 11.57
C CYS A 19 12.92 14.18 11.64
N GLY A 20 12.30 14.00 12.81
CA GLY A 20 11.08 14.73 13.23
C GLY A 20 9.78 14.52 12.43
N TRP A 21 8.73 15.22 12.86
CA TRP A 21 7.35 15.15 12.33
C TRP A 21 7.23 15.53 10.84
N SER A 22 8.20 16.26 10.28
CA SER A 22 8.25 16.57 8.84
C SER A 22 8.35 15.32 7.96
N SER A 23 8.83 14.20 8.51
CA SER A 23 8.93 12.92 7.82
C SER A 23 7.57 12.28 7.48
N ILE A 24 6.52 12.52 8.29
CA ILE A 24 5.22 11.87 8.11
C ILE A 24 4.44 12.53 6.96
N GLU A 25 4.38 13.85 6.92
CA GLU A 25 3.70 14.57 5.84
C GLU A 25 4.39 14.32 4.49
N GLU A 26 5.72 14.31 4.45
CA GLU A 26 6.49 14.00 3.24
C GLU A 26 6.20 12.57 2.75
N THR A 27 6.14 11.61 3.68
CA THR A 27 5.76 10.22 3.37
C THR A 27 4.33 10.14 2.85
N GLY A 28 3.39 10.85 3.49
CA GLY A 28 1.98 10.92 3.06
C GLY A 28 1.84 11.45 1.64
N ARG A 29 2.52 12.55 1.32
CA ARG A 29 2.52 13.15 -0.03
C ARG A 29 3.14 12.21 -1.07
N ALA A 30 4.25 11.57 -0.74
CA ALA A 30 4.90 10.60 -1.61
C ALA A 30 3.96 9.43 -1.94
N LEU A 31 3.30 8.88 -0.91
CA LEU A 31 2.30 7.83 -1.07
C LEU A 31 1.12 8.30 -1.92
N ASP A 32 0.56 9.48 -1.67
CA ASP A 32 -0.55 10.02 -2.44
C ASP A 32 -0.23 10.17 -3.93
N CYS A 33 0.98 10.62 -4.28
CA CYS A 33 1.42 10.70 -5.67
C CYS A 33 1.36 9.34 -6.37
N VAL A 34 1.90 8.31 -5.73
CA VAL A 34 1.92 6.94 -6.28
C VAL A 34 0.51 6.36 -6.36
N LEU A 35 -0.28 6.51 -5.28
CA LEU A 35 -1.63 5.97 -5.19
C LEU A 35 -2.59 6.62 -6.19
N ARG A 36 -2.43 7.93 -6.49
CA ARG A 36 -3.17 8.59 -7.58
C ARG A 36 -2.80 8.04 -8.94
N GLY A 37 -1.53 7.73 -9.17
CA GLY A 37 -1.09 7.03 -10.38
C GLY A 37 -1.70 5.63 -10.49
N ALA A 38 -1.69 4.86 -9.40
CA ALA A 38 -2.22 3.51 -9.35
C ALA A 38 -3.73 3.43 -9.66
N ILE A 39 -4.55 4.30 -9.08
CA ILE A 39 -6.00 4.30 -9.37
C ILE A 39 -6.32 4.70 -10.81
N ASN A 40 -5.54 5.61 -11.40
CA ASN A 40 -5.67 5.96 -12.82
C ASN A 40 -5.31 4.77 -13.73
N LEU A 41 -4.24 4.03 -13.40
CA LEU A 41 -3.87 2.82 -14.13
C LEU A 41 -4.96 1.75 -14.01
N LEU A 42 -5.48 1.52 -12.79
CA LEU A 42 -6.57 0.56 -12.57
C LEU A 42 -7.81 0.89 -13.40
N GLY A 43 -8.18 2.18 -13.50
CA GLY A 43 -9.33 2.62 -14.31
C GLY A 43 -9.13 2.37 -15.81
N ARG A 44 -7.91 2.56 -16.31
CA ARG A 44 -7.56 2.26 -17.71
C ARG A 44 -7.60 0.77 -18.02
N GLU A 45 -7.22 -0.09 -17.07
CA GLU A 45 -7.21 -1.55 -17.27
C GLU A 45 -8.59 -2.20 -17.09
N THR A 46 -9.41 -1.69 -16.16
CA THR A 46 -10.70 -2.30 -15.78
C THR A 46 -11.93 -1.62 -16.38
N GLY A 47 -11.76 -0.43 -16.97
CA GLY A 47 -12.84 0.38 -17.52
C GLY A 47 -13.45 1.32 -16.48
N GLU A 48 -13.35 2.63 -16.75
CA GLU A 48 -13.76 3.68 -15.81
C GLU A 48 -15.27 3.74 -15.53
N ASP A 49 -16.09 3.19 -16.42
CA ASP A 49 -17.55 3.25 -16.32
C ASP A 49 -18.15 2.10 -15.51
N THR A 50 -17.35 1.11 -15.10
CA THR A 50 -17.86 -0.04 -14.34
C THR A 50 -18.22 0.36 -12.91
N ASP A 51 -19.31 -0.20 -12.38
CA ASP A 51 -19.73 0.06 -10.99
C ASP A 51 -18.69 -0.43 -9.97
N ALA A 52 -17.99 -1.52 -10.29
CA ALA A 52 -16.88 -2.03 -9.50
C ALA A 52 -15.73 -1.01 -9.41
N PHE A 53 -15.33 -0.41 -10.54
CA PHE A 53 -14.29 0.62 -10.53
C PHE A 53 -14.77 1.89 -9.82
N LYS A 54 -16.02 2.33 -10.03
CA LYS A 54 -16.59 3.50 -9.34
C LYS A 54 -16.54 3.33 -7.82
N GLN A 55 -16.91 2.15 -7.32
CA GLN A 55 -16.82 1.81 -5.90
C GLN A 55 -15.36 1.76 -5.42
N ALA A 56 -14.47 1.08 -6.15
CA ALA A 56 -13.04 1.04 -5.81
C ALA A 56 -12.42 2.45 -5.75
N LYS A 57 -12.72 3.31 -6.74
CA LYS A 57 -12.27 4.70 -6.81
C LYS A 57 -12.80 5.53 -5.65
N ARG A 58 -14.05 5.31 -5.22
CA ARG A 58 -14.62 5.97 -4.04
C ARG A 58 -13.86 5.59 -2.76
N GLU A 59 -13.68 4.31 -2.50
CA GLU A 59 -12.95 3.83 -1.32
C GLU A 59 -11.48 4.29 -1.34
N TRP A 60 -10.85 4.29 -2.52
CA TRP A 60 -9.50 4.80 -2.71
C TRP A 60 -9.38 6.29 -2.37
N ASN A 61 -10.38 7.09 -2.79
CA ASN A 61 -10.42 8.51 -2.47
C ASN A 61 -10.63 8.76 -0.97
N LEU A 62 -11.32 7.88 -0.24
CA LEU A 62 -11.41 7.98 1.22
C LEU A 62 -10.04 7.77 1.88
N VAL A 63 -9.25 6.81 1.39
CA VAL A 63 -7.86 6.62 1.85
C VAL A 63 -7.03 7.87 1.59
N LEU A 64 -7.12 8.44 0.38
CA LEU A 64 -6.39 9.68 0.02
C LEU A 64 -6.84 10.92 0.80
N ALA A 65 -8.11 10.96 1.23
CA ALA A 65 -8.67 12.07 2.00
C ALA A 65 -8.39 11.97 3.51
N SER A 66 -7.93 10.81 4.01
CA SER A 66 -7.59 10.64 5.43
C SER A 66 -6.39 11.49 5.82
N ASP A 67 -6.33 11.90 7.09
CA ASP A 67 -5.23 12.70 7.61
C ASP A 67 -3.88 11.97 7.52
N TYR A 68 -2.77 12.73 7.52
CA TYR A 68 -1.42 12.17 7.60
C TYR A 68 -1.05 11.84 9.06
N ASP A 69 -1.91 11.09 9.73
CA ASP A 69 -1.61 10.49 11.03
C ASP A 69 -1.09 9.05 10.85
N PHE A 70 -0.80 8.38 11.96
CA PHE A 70 -0.28 7.01 11.91
C PHE A 70 -1.22 6.05 11.17
N ALA A 71 -2.54 6.18 11.39
CA ALA A 71 -3.54 5.31 10.78
C ALA A 71 -3.69 5.59 9.28
N GLY A 72 -3.70 6.87 8.88
CA GLY A 72 -3.77 7.30 7.49
C GLY A 72 -2.53 6.94 6.68
N ILE A 73 -1.34 6.96 7.28
CA ILE A 73 -0.13 6.43 6.63
C ILE A 73 -0.20 4.91 6.50
N ALA A 74 -0.65 4.19 7.52
CA ALA A 74 -0.83 2.75 7.45
C ALA A 74 -1.82 2.34 6.35
N ALA A 75 -2.95 3.06 6.23
CA ALA A 75 -3.95 2.83 5.17
C ALA A 75 -3.36 3.04 3.77
N ARG A 76 -2.56 4.09 3.57
CA ARG A 76 -1.86 4.36 2.30
C ARG A 76 -0.83 3.29 1.96
N ARG A 77 -0.08 2.81 2.94
CA ARG A 77 0.86 1.69 2.76
C ARG A 77 0.15 0.40 2.37
N ALA A 78 -0.99 0.11 3.01
CA ALA A 78 -1.82 -1.03 2.63
C ALA A 78 -2.34 -0.91 1.18
N ALA A 79 -2.80 0.28 0.79
CA ALA A 79 -3.22 0.55 -0.59
C ALA A 79 -2.05 0.39 -1.59
N LEU A 80 -0.83 0.79 -1.21
CA LEU A 80 0.37 0.58 -2.04
C LEU A 80 0.71 -0.90 -2.19
N LEU A 81 0.63 -1.69 -1.12
CA LEU A 81 0.83 -3.15 -1.19
C LEU A 81 -0.22 -3.82 -2.09
N PHE A 82 -1.48 -3.37 -2.01
CA PHE A 82 -2.52 -3.83 -2.93
C PHE A 82 -2.20 -3.47 -4.39
N ALA A 83 -1.78 -2.24 -4.66
CA ALA A 83 -1.38 -1.81 -6.00
C ALA A 83 -0.20 -2.63 -6.53
N LEU A 84 0.81 -2.89 -5.70
CA LEU A 84 1.96 -3.75 -6.06
C LEU A 84 1.53 -5.18 -6.37
N HIS A 85 0.54 -5.72 -5.67
CA HIS A 85 0.03 -7.06 -5.97
C HIS A 85 -0.74 -7.10 -7.29
N THR A 86 -1.62 -6.13 -7.52
CA THR A 86 -2.62 -6.18 -8.59
C THR A 86 -2.12 -5.61 -9.91
N LEU A 87 -1.23 -4.61 -9.89
CA LEU A 87 -0.83 -3.85 -11.06
C LEU A 87 0.65 -4.08 -11.40
N ALA A 88 0.92 -4.87 -12.44
CA ALA A 88 2.26 -5.09 -12.94
C ALA A 88 3.01 -3.79 -13.31
N PRO A 89 2.37 -2.75 -13.89
CA PRO A 89 3.05 -1.48 -14.18
C PRO A 89 3.57 -0.76 -12.93
N VAL A 90 2.87 -0.89 -11.79
CA VAL A 90 3.33 -0.30 -10.51
C VAL A 90 4.58 -1.02 -10.01
N ARG A 91 4.65 -2.35 -10.17
CA ARG A 91 5.88 -3.11 -9.87
C ARG A 91 7.03 -2.72 -10.78
N ALA A 92 6.77 -2.60 -12.09
CA ALA A 92 7.78 -2.21 -13.06
C ALA A 92 8.40 -0.84 -12.75
N TYR A 93 7.57 0.15 -12.38
CA TYR A 93 8.02 1.48 -11.97
C TYR A 93 9.03 1.42 -10.81
N PHE A 94 8.77 0.64 -9.76
CA PHE A 94 9.69 0.53 -8.63
C PHE A 94 10.87 -0.40 -8.88
N ALA A 95 10.75 -1.34 -9.82
CA ALA A 95 11.84 -2.24 -10.17
C ALA A 95 13.00 -1.53 -10.88
N GLU A 96 12.78 -0.34 -11.44
CA GLU A 96 13.85 0.49 -12.02
C GLU A 96 14.90 0.88 -10.99
N GLU A 97 14.48 1.14 -9.74
CA GLU A 97 15.37 1.57 -8.66
C GLU A 97 15.63 0.49 -7.60
N GLU A 98 14.63 -0.33 -7.27
CA GLU A 98 14.69 -1.33 -6.21
C GLU A 98 14.28 -2.74 -6.68
N PRO A 99 14.95 -3.31 -7.71
CA PRO A 99 14.54 -4.57 -8.34
C PRO A 99 14.53 -5.78 -7.40
N LEU A 100 15.49 -5.84 -6.46
CA LEU A 100 15.58 -6.92 -5.48
C LEU A 100 14.41 -6.89 -4.50
N LEU A 101 14.04 -5.70 -4.01
CA LEU A 101 12.91 -5.53 -3.11
C LEU A 101 11.60 -5.88 -3.81
N VAL A 102 11.39 -5.39 -5.04
CA VAL A 102 10.18 -5.71 -5.81
C VAL A 102 10.08 -7.21 -6.07
N THR A 103 11.19 -7.88 -6.40
CA THR A 103 11.21 -9.33 -6.62
C THR A 103 10.88 -10.11 -5.35
N ASP A 104 11.42 -9.72 -4.19
CA ASP A 104 11.12 -10.36 -2.90
C ASP A 104 9.64 -10.14 -2.52
N LEU A 105 9.13 -8.92 -2.71
CA LEU A 105 7.72 -8.61 -2.50
C LEU A 105 6.82 -9.48 -3.39
N GLU A 106 7.10 -9.58 -4.68
CA GLU A 106 6.31 -10.38 -5.63
C GLU A 106 6.33 -11.88 -5.30
N LYS A 107 7.49 -12.42 -4.90
CA LYS A 107 7.63 -13.86 -4.67
C LYS A 107 7.19 -14.32 -3.29
N ARG A 108 7.39 -13.50 -2.25
CA ARG A 108 7.24 -13.93 -0.85
C ARG A 108 6.18 -13.16 -0.09
N VAL A 109 6.12 -11.83 -0.24
CA VAL A 109 5.24 -11.00 0.60
C VAL A 109 3.84 -10.95 0.01
N LEU A 110 3.69 -10.44 -1.20
CA LEU A 110 2.40 -10.20 -1.85
C LEU A 110 1.49 -11.46 -1.93
N PRO A 111 2.02 -12.66 -2.23
CA PRO A 111 1.20 -13.89 -2.21
C PRO A 111 0.71 -14.31 -0.82
N THR A 112 1.42 -13.93 0.24
CA THR A 112 1.06 -14.24 1.63
C THR A 112 0.16 -13.15 2.23
N THR A 113 0.37 -11.89 1.83
CA THR A 113 -0.42 -10.73 2.28
C THR A 113 -1.79 -10.67 1.62
N ILE A 114 -1.95 -11.20 0.40
CA ILE A 114 -3.26 -11.32 -0.27
C ILE A 114 -3.46 -12.80 -0.63
N PRO A 115 -4.05 -13.60 0.28
CA PRO A 115 -4.29 -15.01 0.03
C PRO A 115 -5.09 -15.24 -1.25
N ARG A 116 -4.76 -16.32 -2.00
CA ARG A 116 -5.39 -16.66 -3.29
C ARG A 116 -6.93 -16.72 -3.26
N PHE A 117 -7.55 -16.98 -2.10
CA PHE A 117 -9.01 -16.97 -1.97
C PHE A 117 -9.64 -15.57 -2.16
N LEU A 118 -8.88 -14.48 -1.96
CA LEU A 118 -9.30 -13.10 -2.26
C LEU A 118 -9.16 -12.76 -3.74
N ASN A 119 -8.21 -13.38 -4.44
CA ASN A 119 -7.95 -13.15 -5.86
C ASN A 119 -9.08 -13.69 -6.78
N GLY A 120 -10.03 -14.46 -6.22
CA GLY A 120 -11.28 -14.88 -6.87
C GLY A 120 -12.54 -14.19 -6.32
N MET A 121 -12.41 -13.27 -5.35
CA MET A 121 -13.52 -12.61 -4.66
C MET A 121 -13.52 -11.10 -4.87
N ALA A 122 -13.56 -10.66 -6.13
CA ALA A 122 -13.90 -9.27 -6.51
C ALA A 122 -15.27 -8.78 -5.99
N GLN A 123 -15.93 -9.53 -5.09
CA GLN A 123 -17.26 -9.27 -4.56
C GLN A 123 -17.30 -8.78 -3.10
N LYS A 124 -16.18 -8.74 -2.36
CA LYS A 124 -16.22 -8.34 -0.93
C LYS A 124 -15.05 -7.45 -0.52
N PRO A 125 -15.12 -6.12 -0.77
CA PRO A 125 -14.15 -5.15 -0.25
C PRO A 125 -13.99 -5.20 1.28
N ASP A 126 -15.04 -5.62 2.00
CA ASP A 126 -15.00 -5.81 3.45
C ASP A 126 -13.95 -6.84 3.90
N SER A 127 -13.69 -7.86 3.09
CA SER A 127 -12.69 -8.89 3.40
C SER A 127 -11.26 -8.35 3.36
N LEU A 128 -11.00 -7.33 2.51
CA LEU A 128 -9.71 -6.64 2.45
C LEU A 128 -9.53 -5.76 3.70
N VAL A 129 -10.59 -5.06 4.11
CA VAL A 129 -10.59 -4.26 5.35
C VAL A 129 -10.41 -5.16 6.57
N VAL A 130 -11.07 -6.31 6.63
CA VAL A 130 -10.94 -7.30 7.72
C VAL A 130 -9.54 -7.90 7.75
N LEU A 131 -8.93 -8.23 6.60
CA LEU A 131 -7.57 -8.77 6.55
C LEU A 131 -6.53 -7.72 6.93
N VAL A 132 -6.63 -6.50 6.42
CA VAL A 132 -5.75 -5.39 6.80
C VAL A 132 -5.93 -5.06 8.28
N SER A 133 -7.16 -5.08 8.80
CA SER A 133 -7.44 -4.92 10.24
C SER A 133 -6.91 -6.08 11.08
N MET A 134 -6.95 -7.32 10.58
CA MET A 134 -6.34 -8.48 11.23
C MET A 134 -4.82 -8.39 11.25
N LEU A 135 -4.19 -7.94 10.15
CA LEU A 135 -2.74 -7.75 10.09
C LEU A 135 -2.29 -6.59 10.99
N CYS A 136 -3.07 -5.50 11.06
CA CYS A 136 -2.82 -4.39 11.99
C CYS A 136 -3.03 -4.77 13.46
N THR A 137 -3.94 -5.71 13.77
CA THR A 137 -4.15 -6.20 15.15
C THR A 137 -3.21 -7.32 15.55
N ALA A 138 -2.77 -8.15 14.60
CA ALA A 138 -1.73 -9.17 14.79
C ALA A 138 -0.33 -8.54 14.97
N TRP A 139 -0.12 -7.30 14.50
CA TRP A 139 1.08 -6.49 14.76
C TRP A 139 1.07 -5.79 16.13
N LYS A 140 0.45 -6.40 17.15
CA LYS A 140 0.88 -6.16 18.53
C LYS A 140 2.05 -7.10 18.79
N GLU A 141 3.25 -6.68 18.42
CA GLU A 141 4.46 -7.34 18.92
C GLU A 141 4.52 -7.16 20.44
N ASP A 142 4.39 -8.29 21.13
CA ASP A 142 5.09 -8.54 22.37
C ASP A 142 6.60 -8.35 22.10
N LEU A 143 7.12 -7.16 22.45
CA LEU A 143 8.55 -6.82 22.39
C LEU A 143 9.31 -7.43 23.57
N GLY A 144 9.03 -8.70 23.87
CA GLY A 144 9.73 -9.49 24.87
C GLY A 144 9.55 -8.99 26.30
N SER A 145 8.48 -9.42 26.97
CA SER A 145 8.58 -9.68 28.42
C SER A 145 9.07 -11.12 28.63
N GLY A 146 10.35 -11.34 28.30
CA GLY A 146 11.12 -12.43 28.84
C GLY A 146 11.68 -12.03 30.20
N TYR A 147 10.80 -11.87 31.18
CA TYR A 147 11.06 -11.96 32.63
C TYR A 147 9.76 -12.35 33.34
#